data_AF-A0A7K6PRP2-F1
#
_entry.id   AF-A0A7K6PRP2-F1
#
_cell.length_a   1.000
_cell.length_b   1.000
_cell.length_c   1.000
_cell.angle_alpha   90.00
_cell.angle_beta   90.00
_cell.angle_gamma   90.00
#
_symmetry.space_group_name_H-M   'P 1'
#
loop_
_entity.id
_entity.type
_entity.pdbx_description
1 polymer ?
#
loop_
_entity_poly.entity_id
_entity_poly.type
_entity_poly.pdbx_seq_one_letter_code
_entity_poly.pdbx_strand_id
1 'polypeptide(L)'
;SEFYEYHALMMEEEGAVIVGLLVGLNVIDANLCVKGEDLDSQVGVIDFSVYLKSDDDIGGKERNVQIAAILDQKNYVEELNRQLNSTVSSLHARVDSLEKSNTKLIEELAIAKNNIIKLQEENHQLRSENTLILMKTQHHLEATKVDVEAELQTYKHSRQGLDEMYNEARRQLREEAQLRQDMENELVVQVSMKHEIELAMKLLEKDIHEKQDTLIGLRQQLDEVKAINVEMYQKLQVSEDAMKEKNEIISRLEDKTNQINATMKRLEQRLQQAEKAQMEAEAEDEKLKQEYVNKSESLQNEFSQKEKQLLQLETDLKIEKEWRQTLEDDLQKEKETVSHLRTETQEIVNLKKEFLKLQEKNKQLKSVCEDQEAALQELASKLSE
;
A
#
# COMPACT_ATOMS: atom_id res chain seq x y z
N SER A 1 115.69 -153.78 -95.87
CA SER A 1 116.64 -152.74 -95.42
C SER A 1 116.97 -151.71 -96.50
N GLU A 2 116.19 -151.60 -97.59
CA GLU A 2 116.42 -150.58 -98.65
C GLU A 2 115.43 -149.41 -98.62
N PHE A 3 114.35 -149.51 -97.82
CA PHE A 3 113.26 -148.51 -97.79
C PHE A 3 113.18 -147.68 -96.50
N TYR A 4 113.80 -148.13 -95.41
CA TYR A 4 113.73 -147.44 -94.12
C TYR A 4 115.14 -147.13 -93.63
N GLU A 5 115.35 -145.87 -93.25
CA GLU A 5 116.56 -145.48 -92.54
C GLU A 5 116.59 -146.15 -91.16
N TYR A 6 117.81 -146.35 -90.65
CA TYR A 6 118.06 -147.13 -89.43
C TYR A 6 117.34 -146.60 -88.18
N HIS A 7 116.94 -145.32 -88.18
CA HIS A 7 116.24 -144.67 -87.06
C HIS A 7 114.73 -144.52 -87.28
N ALA A 8 114.16 -145.14 -88.31
CA ALA A 8 112.72 -145.06 -88.56
C ALA A 8 111.93 -145.83 -87.49
N LEU A 9 110.82 -145.27 -86.99
CA LEU A 9 109.95 -145.89 -85.98
C LEU A 9 109.50 -147.31 -86.37
N MET A 10 109.35 -147.57 -87.68
CA MET A 10 109.01 -148.90 -88.22
C MET A 10 110.07 -149.98 -87.95
N MET A 11 111.30 -149.59 -87.62
CA MET A 11 112.42 -150.46 -87.30
C MET A 11 112.59 -150.66 -85.78
N GLU A 12 111.98 -149.80 -84.96
CA GLU A 12 111.97 -149.90 -83.49
C GLU A 12 110.89 -150.90 -83.03
N GLU A 13 111.08 -151.53 -81.87
CA GLU A 13 110.08 -152.49 -81.32
C GLU A 13 108.70 -151.83 -81.13
N GLU A 14 108.65 -150.52 -80.90
CA GLU A 14 107.41 -149.75 -80.77
C GLU A 14 106.56 -149.77 -82.05
N GLY A 15 107.19 -149.79 -83.23
CA GLY A 15 106.51 -149.89 -84.51
C GLY A 15 105.71 -151.20 -84.65
N ALA A 16 106.30 -152.32 -84.21
CA ALA A 16 105.62 -153.61 -84.23
C ALA A 16 104.40 -153.65 -83.28
N VAL A 17 104.48 -152.98 -82.13
CA VAL A 17 103.36 -152.85 -81.18
C VAL A 17 102.25 -151.98 -81.75
N ILE A 18 102.56 -150.87 -82.39
CA ILE A 18 101.57 -149.99 -83.04
C ILE A 18 100.86 -150.74 -84.18
N VAL A 19 101.61 -151.47 -85.02
CA VAL A 19 101.02 -152.32 -86.05
C VAL A 19 100.14 -153.39 -85.42
N GLY A 20 100.57 -154.03 -84.32
CA GLY A 20 99.78 -155.02 -83.59
C GLY A 20 98.46 -154.45 -83.04
N LEU A 21 98.46 -153.23 -82.51
CA LEU A 21 97.26 -152.53 -82.07
C LEU A 21 96.34 -152.14 -83.24
N LEU A 22 96.91 -151.70 -84.35
CA LEU A 22 96.16 -151.36 -85.57
C LEU A 22 95.49 -152.58 -86.22
N VAL A 23 96.13 -153.75 -86.19
CA VAL A 23 95.55 -154.99 -86.74
C VAL A 23 94.29 -155.43 -85.97
N GLY A 24 94.17 -155.08 -84.67
CA GLY A 24 92.99 -155.37 -83.87
C GLY A 24 91.84 -154.36 -84.02
N LEU A 25 92.05 -153.23 -84.71
CA LEU A 25 91.03 -152.21 -84.89
C LEU A 25 90.11 -152.57 -86.06
N ASN A 26 88.87 -152.97 -85.73
CA ASN A 26 87.86 -153.26 -86.74
C ASN A 26 87.32 -152.01 -87.45
N VAL A 27 87.43 -150.85 -86.80
CA VAL A 27 86.91 -149.57 -87.30
C VAL A 27 87.86 -148.47 -86.83
N ILE A 28 88.30 -147.64 -87.76
CA ILE A 28 89.10 -146.44 -87.49
C ILE A 28 88.23 -145.24 -87.87
N ASP A 29 87.83 -144.46 -86.87
CA ASP A 29 87.13 -143.18 -87.06
C ASP A 29 88.16 -142.06 -87.06
N ALA A 30 88.45 -141.51 -88.23
CA ALA A 30 89.46 -140.48 -88.43
C ALA A 30 88.79 -139.12 -88.67
N ASN A 31 88.77 -138.27 -87.63
CA ASN A 31 88.39 -136.86 -87.78
C ASN A 31 89.58 -136.05 -88.33
N LEU A 32 89.70 -135.97 -89.66
CA LEU A 32 90.66 -135.07 -90.32
C LEU A 32 90.21 -133.60 -90.14
N CYS A 33 90.76 -132.93 -89.13
CA CYS A 33 90.65 -131.48 -89.03
C CYS A 33 91.61 -130.82 -90.03
N VAL A 34 91.11 -130.44 -91.21
CA VAL A 34 91.82 -129.51 -92.10
C VAL A 34 91.76 -128.12 -91.46
N LYS A 35 92.73 -127.81 -90.60
CA LYS A 35 92.89 -126.46 -90.06
C LYS A 35 93.56 -125.59 -91.13
N GLY A 36 92.78 -124.73 -91.79
CA GLY A 36 93.33 -123.48 -92.31
C GLY A 36 93.16 -123.13 -93.79
N GLU A 37 92.25 -123.71 -94.60
CA GLU A 37 92.04 -123.23 -95.97
C GLU A 37 90.58 -123.13 -96.41
N ASP A 38 90.30 -122.09 -97.20
CA ASP A 38 89.03 -121.70 -97.82
C ASP A 38 88.47 -122.83 -98.70
N LEU A 39 87.26 -123.30 -98.35
CA LEU A 39 86.54 -124.39 -99.01
C LEU A 39 85.89 -123.99 -100.35
N ASP A 40 86.17 -122.78 -100.86
CA ASP A 40 85.58 -122.25 -102.09
C ASP A 40 86.27 -122.75 -103.39
N SER A 41 87.25 -123.66 -103.28
CA SER A 41 87.82 -124.35 -104.45
C SER A 41 87.78 -125.88 -104.29
N GLN A 42 87.43 -126.57 -105.37
CA GLN A 42 87.15 -128.01 -105.38
C GLN A 42 88.40 -128.83 -105.00
N VAL A 43 88.42 -129.32 -103.76
CA VAL A 43 89.50 -130.15 -103.21
C VAL A 43 89.63 -131.43 -104.03
N GLY A 44 90.83 -131.64 -104.60
CA GLY A 44 91.13 -132.80 -105.44
C GLY A 44 90.91 -134.12 -104.70
N VAL A 45 90.09 -135.00 -105.28
CA VAL A 45 89.78 -136.31 -104.71
C VAL A 45 91.02 -137.19 -104.79
N ILE A 46 91.55 -137.60 -103.63
CA ILE A 46 92.62 -138.58 -103.55
C ILE A 46 91.98 -139.98 -103.63
N ASP A 47 92.15 -140.65 -104.76
CA ASP A 47 91.60 -141.98 -104.98
C ASP A 47 92.51 -143.07 -104.38
N PHE A 48 92.18 -143.51 -103.17
CA PHE A 48 92.88 -144.61 -102.48
C PHE A 48 92.49 -146.00 -102.99
N SER A 49 91.59 -146.10 -103.97
CA SER A 49 91.12 -147.39 -104.51
C SER A 49 92.25 -148.24 -105.09
N VAL A 50 93.36 -147.61 -105.50
CA VAL A 50 94.53 -148.33 -106.03
C VAL A 50 95.30 -149.07 -104.93
N TYR A 51 95.27 -148.59 -103.68
CA TYR A 51 96.04 -149.17 -102.57
C TYR A 51 95.25 -150.16 -101.71
N LEU A 52 93.91 -150.17 -101.84
CA LEU A 52 93.02 -150.99 -101.01
C LEU A 52 92.45 -152.23 -101.75
N LYS A 53 93.01 -152.61 -102.90
CA LYS A 53 92.65 -153.86 -103.58
C LYS A 53 93.44 -155.04 -103.04
N SER A 54 92.75 -155.94 -102.34
CA SER A 54 93.23 -157.31 -102.04
C SER A 54 92.34 -158.31 -102.80
N ASP A 55 92.96 -159.29 -103.45
CA ASP A 55 92.39 -160.13 -104.52
C ASP A 55 91.55 -161.35 -104.05
N ASP A 56 91.11 -161.43 -102.79
CA ASP A 56 90.25 -162.53 -102.30
C ASP A 56 88.89 -162.02 -101.79
N ASP A 57 87.86 -162.27 -102.58
CA ASP A 57 86.44 -162.04 -102.30
C ASP A 57 85.90 -163.07 -101.28
N ILE A 58 84.71 -162.78 -100.71
CA ILE A 58 83.89 -163.55 -99.74
C ILE A 58 83.80 -162.87 -98.35
N GLY A 59 82.88 -161.91 -98.22
CA GLY A 59 82.41 -161.39 -96.92
C GLY A 59 81.91 -159.93 -96.90
N GLY A 60 82.02 -159.20 -98.02
CA GLY A 60 81.72 -157.76 -98.11
C GLY A 60 80.26 -157.32 -97.90
N LYS A 61 79.28 -158.25 -97.89
CA LYS A 61 77.86 -157.89 -97.67
C LYS A 61 77.47 -157.77 -96.19
N GLU A 62 77.99 -158.61 -95.30
CA GLU A 62 77.60 -158.58 -93.86
C GLU A 62 78.20 -157.39 -93.10
N ARG A 63 79.47 -157.02 -93.36
CA ARG A 63 80.09 -155.83 -92.76
C ARG A 63 79.38 -154.54 -93.14
N ASN A 64 78.94 -154.42 -94.39
CA ASN A 64 78.19 -153.24 -94.84
C ASN A 64 76.82 -153.11 -94.15
N VAL A 65 76.15 -154.23 -93.84
CA VAL A 65 74.88 -154.22 -93.08
C VAL A 65 75.10 -153.84 -91.62
N GLN A 66 76.18 -154.32 -90.98
CA GLN A 66 76.54 -153.88 -89.61
C GLN A 66 76.92 -152.39 -89.55
N ILE A 67 77.69 -151.90 -90.53
CA ILE A 67 78.03 -150.47 -90.62
C ILE A 67 76.75 -149.63 -90.80
N ALA A 68 75.82 -150.06 -91.65
CA ALA A 68 74.53 -149.38 -91.83
C ALA A 68 73.71 -149.31 -90.52
N ALA A 69 73.63 -150.40 -89.75
CA ALA A 69 72.91 -150.41 -88.48
C ALA A 69 73.54 -149.50 -87.41
N ILE A 70 74.87 -149.44 -87.36
CA ILE A 70 75.60 -148.54 -86.44
C ILE A 70 75.40 -147.08 -86.86
N LEU A 71 75.39 -146.79 -88.17
CA LEU A 71 75.10 -145.45 -88.69
C LEU A 71 73.66 -145.02 -88.41
N ASP A 72 72.67 -145.90 -88.54
CA ASP A 72 71.28 -145.62 -88.17
C ASP A 72 71.14 -145.37 -86.66
N GLN A 73 71.83 -146.15 -85.83
CA GLN A 73 71.85 -145.93 -84.38
C GLN A 73 72.52 -144.59 -84.02
N LYS A 74 73.62 -144.25 -84.69
CA LYS A 74 74.29 -142.95 -84.57
C LYS A 74 73.34 -141.82 -84.97
N ASN A 75 72.69 -141.93 -86.15
CA ASN A 75 71.71 -140.95 -86.62
C ASN A 75 70.56 -140.78 -85.63
N TYR A 76 70.03 -141.86 -85.05
CA TYR A 76 68.98 -141.79 -84.04
C TYR A 76 69.45 -141.04 -82.78
N VAL A 77 70.66 -141.34 -82.29
CA VAL A 77 71.24 -140.67 -81.13
C VAL A 77 71.55 -139.20 -81.42
N GLU A 78 72.06 -138.88 -82.61
CA GLU A 78 72.31 -137.50 -83.04
C GLU A 78 71.02 -136.71 -83.17
N GLU A 79 69.96 -137.31 -83.75
CA GLU A 79 68.64 -136.69 -83.84
C GLU A 79 68.00 -136.50 -82.45
N LEU A 80 68.14 -137.48 -81.55
CA LEU A 80 67.68 -137.36 -80.16
C LEU A 80 68.44 -136.25 -79.43
N ASN A 81 69.77 -136.17 -79.59
CA ASN A 81 70.57 -135.10 -79.03
C ASN A 81 70.21 -133.74 -79.63
N ARG A 82 69.88 -133.68 -80.93
CA ARG A 82 69.40 -132.46 -81.59
C ARG A 82 68.06 -132.01 -81.00
N GLN A 83 67.13 -132.94 -80.81
CA GLN A 83 65.85 -132.66 -80.14
C GLN A 83 66.04 -132.25 -78.69
N LEU A 84 66.88 -132.95 -77.93
CA LEU A 84 67.18 -132.61 -76.54
C LEU A 84 67.79 -131.21 -76.44
N ASN A 85 68.79 -130.90 -77.27
CA ASN A 85 69.38 -129.57 -77.34
C ASN A 85 68.34 -128.51 -77.70
N SER A 86 67.42 -128.79 -78.64
CA SER A 86 66.30 -127.90 -78.95
C SER A 86 65.38 -127.66 -77.74
N THR A 87 65.03 -128.72 -76.99
CA THR A 87 64.20 -128.58 -75.77
C THR A 87 64.92 -127.82 -74.66
N VAL A 88 66.23 -128.05 -74.47
CA VAL A 88 67.06 -127.33 -73.50
C VAL A 88 67.15 -125.85 -73.88
N SER A 89 67.41 -125.53 -75.15
CA SER A 89 67.41 -124.14 -75.64
C SER A 89 66.04 -123.47 -75.45
N SER A 90 64.94 -124.19 -75.71
CA SER A 90 63.58 -123.67 -75.49
C SER A 90 63.30 -123.39 -74.01
N LEU A 91 63.68 -124.31 -73.11
CA LEU A 91 63.55 -124.13 -71.67
C LEU A 91 64.42 -122.98 -71.18
N HIS A 92 65.65 -122.85 -71.67
CA HIS A 92 66.55 -121.75 -71.31
C HIS A 92 65.96 -120.40 -71.70
N ALA A 93 65.46 -120.25 -72.94
CA ALA A 93 64.79 -119.04 -73.39
C ALA A 93 63.54 -118.70 -72.54
N ARG A 94 62.79 -119.72 -72.10
CA ARG A 94 61.63 -119.54 -71.22
C ARG A 94 62.04 -119.13 -69.80
N VAL A 95 63.12 -119.69 -69.26
CA VAL A 95 63.70 -119.26 -67.98
C VAL A 95 64.18 -117.82 -68.07
N ASP A 96 64.94 -117.45 -69.09
CA ASP A 96 65.40 -116.08 -69.30
C ASP A 96 64.24 -115.09 -69.42
N SER A 97 63.17 -115.47 -70.12
CA SER A 97 61.94 -114.66 -70.22
C SER A 97 61.25 -114.50 -68.87
N LEU A 98 61.18 -115.56 -68.06
CA LEU A 98 60.59 -115.52 -66.73
C LEU A 98 61.44 -114.69 -65.77
N GLU A 99 62.77 -114.79 -65.82
CA GLU A 99 63.68 -113.98 -65.02
C GLU A 99 63.53 -112.49 -65.36
N LYS A 100 63.53 -112.13 -66.64
CA LYS A 100 63.26 -110.76 -67.09
C LYS A 100 61.88 -110.25 -66.69
N SER A 101 60.87 -111.13 -66.69
CA SER A 101 59.54 -110.76 -66.21
C SER A 101 59.54 -110.57 -64.69
N ASN A 102 60.24 -111.41 -63.95
CA ASN A 102 60.32 -111.35 -62.50
C ASN A 102 61.06 -110.08 -62.03
N THR A 103 62.16 -109.70 -62.71
CA THR A 103 62.86 -108.44 -62.40
C THR A 103 61.97 -107.22 -62.63
N LYS A 104 61.23 -107.18 -63.75
CA LYS A 104 60.24 -106.12 -64.01
C LYS A 104 59.16 -106.05 -62.93
N LEU A 105 58.63 -107.19 -62.50
CA LEU A 105 57.62 -107.23 -61.43
C LEU A 105 58.18 -106.72 -60.09
N ILE A 106 59.44 -107.02 -59.77
CA ILE A 106 60.10 -106.49 -58.57
C ILE A 106 60.26 -104.97 -58.66
N GLU A 107 60.66 -104.44 -59.82
CA GLU A 107 60.76 -103.00 -60.07
C GLU A 107 59.41 -102.31 -59.96
N GLU A 108 58.37 -102.84 -60.62
CA GLU A 108 57.01 -102.30 -60.54
C GLU A 108 56.47 -102.33 -59.11
N LEU A 109 56.72 -103.42 -58.37
CA LEU A 109 56.37 -103.52 -56.95
C LEU A 109 57.09 -102.45 -56.12
N ALA A 110 58.38 -102.19 -56.38
CA ALA A 110 59.15 -101.17 -55.68
C ALA A 110 58.62 -99.75 -56.00
N ILE A 111 58.30 -99.47 -57.25
CA ILE A 111 57.69 -98.20 -57.68
C ILE A 111 56.31 -98.02 -57.01
N ALA A 112 55.47 -99.05 -57.04
CA ALA A 112 54.15 -99.01 -56.41
C ALA A 112 54.25 -98.78 -54.89
N LYS A 113 55.19 -99.44 -54.19
CA LYS A 113 55.46 -99.21 -52.77
C LYS A 113 55.88 -97.77 -52.48
N ASN A 114 56.80 -97.22 -53.28
CA ASN A 114 57.23 -95.82 -53.13
C ASN A 114 56.08 -94.83 -53.38
N ASN A 115 55.21 -95.11 -54.35
CA ASN A 115 54.03 -94.29 -54.61
C ASN A 115 53.03 -94.35 -53.43
N ILE A 116 52.83 -95.52 -52.82
CA ILE A 116 52.00 -95.65 -51.62
C ILE A 116 52.55 -94.81 -50.48
N ILE A 117 53.87 -94.84 -50.24
CA ILE A 117 54.51 -94.04 -49.19
C ILE A 117 54.28 -92.54 -49.43
N LYS A 118 54.53 -92.06 -50.65
CA LYS A 118 54.28 -90.65 -51.01
C LYS A 118 52.83 -90.24 -50.80
N LEU A 119 51.89 -91.06 -51.24
CA LEU A 119 50.46 -90.80 -51.05
C LEU A 119 50.06 -90.80 -49.57
N GLN A 120 50.68 -91.64 -48.74
CA GLN A 120 50.47 -91.65 -47.29
C GLN A 120 51.02 -90.38 -46.63
N GLU A 121 52.21 -89.92 -47.02
CA GLU A 121 52.80 -88.66 -46.56
C GLU A 121 51.95 -87.45 -46.95
N GLU A 122 51.54 -87.36 -48.22
CA GLU A 122 50.62 -86.32 -48.70
C GLU A 122 49.29 -86.34 -47.95
N ASN A 123 48.70 -87.53 -47.71
CA ASN A 123 47.46 -87.63 -46.94
C ASN A 123 47.65 -87.15 -45.49
N HIS A 124 48.79 -87.47 -44.88
CA HIS A 124 49.12 -87.00 -43.53
C HIS A 124 49.30 -85.47 -43.49
N GLN A 125 50.02 -84.90 -44.45
CA GLN A 125 50.19 -83.45 -44.60
C GLN A 125 48.84 -82.75 -44.78
N LEU A 126 48.00 -83.23 -45.71
CA LEU A 126 46.66 -82.66 -45.93
C LEU A 126 45.78 -82.72 -44.69
N ARG A 127 45.84 -83.80 -43.88
CA ARG A 127 45.10 -83.88 -42.61
C ARG A 127 45.61 -82.87 -41.59
N SER A 128 46.93 -82.70 -41.49
CA SER A 128 47.56 -81.72 -40.61
C SER A 128 47.17 -80.30 -41.01
N GLU A 129 47.27 -79.96 -42.29
CA GLU A 129 46.85 -78.68 -42.84
C GLU A 129 45.35 -78.42 -42.64
N ASN A 130 44.50 -79.42 -42.87
CA ASN A 130 43.06 -79.30 -42.64
C ASN A 130 42.77 -79.01 -41.16
N THR A 131 43.46 -79.69 -40.24
CA THR A 131 43.34 -79.44 -38.80
C THR A 131 43.77 -78.02 -38.43
N LEU A 132 44.88 -77.53 -39.02
CA LEU A 132 45.36 -76.18 -38.80
C LEU A 132 44.39 -75.12 -39.36
N ILE A 133 43.82 -75.34 -40.55
CA ILE A 133 42.81 -74.46 -41.14
C ILE A 133 41.58 -74.41 -40.24
N LEU A 134 41.07 -75.56 -39.79
CA LEU A 134 39.92 -75.61 -38.88
C LEU A 134 40.19 -74.84 -37.58
N MET A 135 41.36 -75.04 -36.97
CA MET A 135 41.74 -74.33 -35.75
C MET A 135 41.82 -72.81 -35.97
N LYS A 136 42.44 -72.36 -37.08
CA LYS A 136 42.51 -70.94 -37.44
C LYS A 136 41.12 -70.36 -37.70
N THR A 137 40.27 -71.06 -38.46
CA THR A 137 38.90 -70.62 -38.73
C THR A 137 38.09 -70.52 -37.45
N GLN A 138 38.21 -71.49 -36.54
CA GLN A 138 37.54 -71.45 -35.23
C GLN A 138 38.02 -70.26 -34.40
N HIS A 139 39.33 -70.01 -34.32
CA HIS A 139 39.88 -68.86 -33.60
C HIS A 139 39.41 -67.53 -34.21
N HIS A 140 39.39 -67.41 -35.54
CA HIS A 140 38.86 -66.22 -36.21
C HIS A 140 37.36 -66.03 -35.94
N LEU A 141 36.57 -67.10 -35.92
CA LEU A 141 35.15 -67.04 -35.59
C LEU A 141 34.93 -66.59 -34.14
N GLU A 142 35.75 -67.08 -33.21
CA GLU A 142 35.65 -66.71 -31.80
C GLU A 142 36.07 -65.25 -31.56
N ALA A 143 37.14 -64.79 -32.20
CA ALA A 143 37.56 -63.38 -32.15
C ALA A 143 36.47 -62.45 -32.72
N THR A 144 35.95 -62.75 -33.92
CA THR A 144 34.87 -61.95 -34.52
C THR A 144 33.60 -61.95 -33.68
N LYS A 145 33.27 -63.05 -33.01
CA LYS A 145 32.14 -63.11 -32.09
C LYS A 145 32.32 -62.17 -30.89
N VAL A 146 33.51 -62.15 -30.28
CA VAL A 146 33.82 -61.25 -29.18
C VAL A 146 33.75 -59.78 -29.62
N ASP A 147 34.28 -59.47 -30.81
CA ASP A 147 34.23 -58.11 -31.36
C ASP A 147 32.79 -57.65 -31.58
N VAL A 148 31.96 -58.49 -32.21
CA VAL A 148 30.52 -58.20 -32.43
C VAL A 148 29.77 -58.05 -31.11
N GLU A 149 30.07 -58.88 -30.10
CA GLU A 149 29.48 -58.74 -28.77
C GLU A 149 29.87 -57.42 -28.11
N ALA A 150 31.13 -57.00 -28.21
CA ALA A 150 31.59 -55.71 -27.69
C ALA A 150 30.93 -54.51 -28.39
N GLU A 151 30.80 -54.56 -29.73
CA GLU A 151 30.06 -53.55 -30.52
C GLU A 151 28.58 -53.49 -30.12
N LEU A 152 27.95 -54.64 -29.90
CA LEU A 152 26.55 -54.70 -29.47
C LEU A 152 26.37 -54.08 -28.08
N GLN A 153 27.26 -54.38 -27.13
CA GLN A 153 27.17 -53.83 -25.77
C GLN A 153 27.40 -52.32 -25.76
N THR A 154 28.40 -51.83 -26.49
CA THR A 154 28.65 -50.38 -26.63
C THR A 154 27.48 -49.68 -27.29
N TYR A 155 26.88 -50.26 -28.34
CA TYR A 155 25.67 -49.73 -28.96
C TYR A 155 24.50 -49.67 -27.98
N LYS A 156 24.24 -50.75 -27.22
CA LYS A 156 23.17 -50.79 -26.21
C LYS A 156 23.38 -49.73 -25.13
N HIS A 157 24.60 -49.59 -24.62
CA HIS A 157 24.91 -48.59 -23.60
C HIS A 157 24.75 -47.16 -24.12
N SER A 158 25.24 -46.87 -25.33
CA SER A 158 25.07 -45.56 -25.96
C SER A 158 23.60 -45.22 -26.22
N ARG A 159 22.82 -46.20 -26.71
CA ARG A 159 21.36 -46.07 -26.90
C ARG A 159 20.64 -45.78 -25.58
N GLN A 160 20.96 -46.51 -24.52
CA GLN A 160 20.40 -46.29 -23.19
C GLN A 160 20.71 -44.88 -22.67
N GLY A 161 21.96 -44.42 -22.80
CA GLY A 161 22.32 -43.06 -22.40
C GLY A 161 21.58 -41.98 -23.19
N LEU A 162 21.35 -42.19 -24.49
CA LEU A 162 20.51 -41.32 -25.31
C LEU A 162 19.04 -41.32 -24.85
N ASP A 163 18.48 -42.49 -24.56
CA ASP A 163 17.11 -42.63 -24.06
C ASP A 163 16.94 -41.93 -22.71
N GLU A 164 17.91 -42.06 -21.79
CA GLU A 164 17.94 -41.36 -20.51
C GLU A 164 17.99 -39.84 -20.70
N MET A 165 18.90 -39.34 -21.55
CA MET A 165 18.99 -37.91 -21.86
C MET A 165 17.70 -37.38 -22.49
N TYR A 166 17.09 -38.14 -23.40
CA TYR A 166 15.82 -37.76 -24.03
C TYR A 166 14.67 -37.70 -23.02
N ASN A 167 14.58 -38.70 -22.13
CA ASN A 167 13.57 -38.74 -21.08
C ASN A 167 13.73 -37.59 -20.08
N GLU A 168 14.97 -37.27 -19.71
CA GLU A 168 15.29 -36.16 -18.83
C GLU A 168 14.95 -34.81 -19.47
N ALA A 169 15.35 -34.58 -20.73
CA ALA A 169 14.97 -33.38 -21.47
C ALA A 169 13.44 -33.23 -21.59
N ARG A 170 12.72 -34.34 -21.81
CA ARG A 170 11.25 -34.36 -21.86
C ARG A 170 10.61 -34.11 -20.49
N ARG A 171 11.25 -34.53 -19.39
CA ARG A 171 10.83 -34.22 -18.02
C ARG A 171 10.99 -32.73 -17.75
N GLN A 172 12.17 -32.18 -18.02
CA GLN A 172 12.47 -30.75 -17.84
C GLN A 172 11.53 -29.86 -18.65
N LEU A 173 11.23 -30.21 -19.91
CA LEU A 173 10.28 -29.47 -20.72
C LEU A 173 8.87 -29.45 -20.11
N ARG A 174 8.41 -30.57 -19.53
CA ARG A 174 7.10 -30.63 -18.86
C ARG A 174 7.07 -29.80 -17.58
N GLU A 175 8.16 -29.83 -16.81
CA GLU A 175 8.29 -29.04 -15.59
C GLU A 175 8.35 -27.54 -15.89
N GLU A 176 9.11 -27.13 -16.90
CA GLU A 176 9.17 -25.73 -17.35
C GLU A 176 7.81 -25.25 -17.85
N ALA A 177 7.13 -26.06 -18.67
CA ALA A 177 5.79 -25.71 -19.16
C ALA A 177 4.77 -25.55 -18.01
N GLN A 178 4.85 -26.41 -16.98
CA GLN A 178 3.99 -26.30 -15.80
C GLN A 178 4.31 -25.04 -14.99
N LEU A 179 5.59 -24.79 -14.70
CA LEU A 179 6.02 -23.59 -13.96
C LEU A 179 5.63 -22.31 -14.70
N ARG A 180 5.76 -22.30 -16.04
CA ARG A 180 5.32 -21.20 -16.88
C ARG A 180 3.82 -20.98 -16.76
N GLN A 181 3.00 -22.04 -16.83
CA GLN A 181 1.55 -21.93 -16.67
C GLN A 181 1.16 -21.40 -15.28
N ASP A 182 1.84 -21.86 -14.22
CA ASP A 182 1.59 -21.40 -12.85
C ASP A 182 1.95 -19.91 -12.70
N MET A 183 3.07 -19.47 -13.27
CA MET A 183 3.45 -18.04 -13.32
C MET A 183 2.45 -17.21 -14.13
N GLU A 184 1.97 -17.70 -15.28
CA GLU A 184 0.95 -17.00 -16.07
C GLU A 184 -0.37 -16.85 -15.28
N ASN A 185 -0.78 -17.89 -14.55
CA ASN A 185 -1.97 -17.84 -13.69
C ASN A 185 -1.79 -16.83 -12.54
N GLU A 186 -0.64 -16.83 -11.88
CA GLU A 186 -0.32 -15.87 -10.81
C GLU A 186 -0.29 -14.43 -11.34
N LEU A 187 0.27 -14.22 -12.54
CA LEU A 187 0.28 -12.92 -13.19
C LEU A 187 -1.14 -12.39 -13.47
N VAL A 188 -2.06 -13.25 -13.93
CA VAL A 188 -3.46 -12.88 -14.15
C VAL A 188 -4.15 -12.45 -12.85
N VAL A 189 -3.89 -13.16 -11.76
CA VAL A 189 -4.41 -12.79 -10.42
C VAL A 189 -3.82 -11.45 -9.97
N GLN A 190 -2.51 -11.24 -10.13
CA GLN A 190 -1.85 -9.98 -9.77
C GLN A 190 -2.40 -8.77 -10.55
N VAL A 191 -2.64 -8.94 -11.85
CA VAL A 191 -3.27 -7.88 -12.68
C VAL A 191 -4.67 -7.54 -12.16
N SER A 192 -5.46 -8.55 -11.80
CA SER A 192 -6.81 -8.37 -11.27
C SER A 192 -6.78 -7.64 -9.92
N MET A 193 -5.93 -8.06 -8.99
CA MET A 193 -5.74 -7.40 -7.69
C MET A 193 -5.26 -5.96 -7.85
N LYS A 194 -4.33 -5.70 -8.78
CA LYS A 194 -3.86 -4.34 -9.07
C LYS A 194 -5.01 -3.46 -9.54
N HIS A 195 -5.87 -3.97 -10.43
CA HIS A 195 -7.05 -3.22 -10.89
C HIS A 195 -8.01 -2.90 -9.74
N GLU A 196 -8.26 -3.85 -8.84
CA GLU A 196 -9.10 -3.63 -7.65
C GLU A 196 -8.51 -2.57 -6.72
N ILE A 197 -7.19 -2.60 -6.47
CA ILE A 197 -6.50 -1.60 -5.65
C ILE A 197 -6.59 -0.21 -6.31
N GLU A 198 -6.38 -0.11 -7.63
CA GLU A 198 -6.51 1.15 -8.37
C GLU A 198 -7.94 1.72 -8.27
N LEU A 199 -8.96 0.87 -8.34
CA LEU A 199 -10.36 1.28 -8.18
C LEU A 199 -10.63 1.76 -6.74
N ALA A 200 -10.15 1.02 -5.75
CA ALA A 200 -10.28 1.39 -4.34
C ALA A 200 -9.58 2.73 -4.03
N MET A 201 -8.39 2.95 -4.62
CA MET A 201 -7.64 4.20 -4.48
C MET A 201 -8.42 5.38 -5.07
N LYS A 202 -8.98 5.24 -6.27
CA LYS A 202 -9.81 6.28 -6.90
C LYS A 202 -11.07 6.61 -6.08
N LEU A 203 -11.70 5.61 -5.47
CA LEU A 203 -12.85 5.84 -4.59
C LEU A 203 -12.45 6.59 -3.31
N LEU A 204 -11.29 6.27 -2.75
CA LEU A 204 -10.77 6.95 -1.56
C LEU A 204 -10.33 8.39 -1.88
N GLU A 205 -9.69 8.62 -3.03
CA GLU A 205 -9.39 9.96 -3.53
C GLU A 205 -10.67 10.81 -3.69
N LYS A 206 -11.73 10.20 -4.24
CA LYS A 206 -13.03 10.86 -4.36
C LYS A 206 -13.62 11.24 -2.99
N ASP A 207 -13.63 10.32 -2.02
CA ASP A 207 -14.11 10.59 -0.66
C ASP A 207 -13.31 11.70 0.04
N ILE A 208 -11.98 11.75 -0.17
CA ILE A 208 -11.14 12.83 0.33
C ILE A 208 -11.56 14.17 -0.28
N HIS A 209 -11.78 14.25 -1.59
CA HIS A 209 -12.22 15.47 -2.24
C HIS A 209 -13.61 15.93 -1.77
N GLU A 210 -14.58 15.02 -1.64
CA GLU A 210 -15.89 15.35 -1.10
C GLU A 210 -15.80 15.87 0.35
N LYS A 211 -14.97 15.23 1.19
CA LYS A 211 -14.69 15.73 2.55
C LYS A 211 -14.01 17.09 2.54
N GLN A 212 -13.05 17.32 1.65
CA GLN A 212 -12.40 18.63 1.50
C GLN A 212 -13.42 19.72 1.13
N ASP A 213 -14.32 19.45 0.18
CA ASP A 213 -15.37 20.39 -0.21
C ASP A 213 -16.33 20.71 0.94
N THR A 214 -16.73 19.69 1.72
CA THR A 214 -17.56 19.91 2.92
C THR A 214 -16.85 20.77 3.96
N LEU A 215 -15.54 20.56 4.14
CA LEU A 215 -14.71 21.31 5.08
C LEU A 215 -14.56 22.76 4.63
N ILE A 216 -14.38 23.01 3.34
CA ILE A 216 -14.39 24.36 2.76
C ILE A 216 -15.73 25.06 3.05
N GLY A 217 -16.86 24.37 2.81
CA GLY A 217 -18.19 24.90 3.11
C GLY A 217 -18.38 25.25 4.59
N LEU A 218 -17.94 24.37 5.51
CA LEU A 218 -17.99 24.64 6.95
C LEU A 218 -17.09 25.81 7.37
N ARG A 219 -15.91 25.95 6.76
CA ARG A 219 -15.03 27.11 7.02
C ARG A 219 -15.70 28.41 6.58
N GLN A 220 -16.34 28.42 5.41
CA GLN A 220 -17.08 29.58 4.93
C GLN A 220 -18.24 29.93 5.88
N GLN A 221 -19.03 28.94 6.32
CA GLN A 221 -20.08 29.17 7.31
C GLN A 221 -19.53 29.73 8.64
N LEU A 222 -18.38 29.23 9.10
CA LEU A 222 -17.73 29.75 10.30
C LEU A 222 -17.31 31.22 10.14
N ASP A 223 -16.78 31.59 8.98
CA ASP A 223 -16.38 32.96 8.69
C ASP A 223 -17.59 33.91 8.55
N GLU A 224 -18.70 33.43 7.97
CA GLU A 224 -19.98 34.16 7.96
C GLU A 224 -20.51 34.38 9.39
N VAL A 225 -20.51 33.36 10.24
CA VAL A 225 -20.93 33.50 11.66
C VAL A 225 -20.03 34.47 12.41
N LYS A 226 -18.70 34.44 12.18
CA LYS A 226 -17.78 35.41 12.76
C LYS A 226 -18.10 36.83 12.29
N ALA A 227 -18.39 37.02 11.01
CA ALA A 227 -18.76 38.34 10.47
C ALA A 227 -20.06 38.85 11.14
N ILE A 228 -21.08 38.01 11.26
CA ILE A 228 -22.33 38.33 11.97
C ILE A 228 -22.06 38.69 13.43
N ASN A 229 -21.22 37.91 14.13
CA ASN A 229 -20.87 38.18 15.51
C ASN A 229 -20.19 39.54 15.67
N VAL A 230 -19.21 39.86 14.81
CA VAL A 230 -18.55 41.17 14.83
C VAL A 230 -19.54 42.31 14.58
N GLU A 231 -20.42 42.17 13.58
CA GLU A 231 -21.46 43.17 13.30
C GLU A 231 -22.42 43.35 14.49
N MET A 232 -22.82 42.25 15.13
CA MET A 232 -23.70 42.27 16.30
C MET A 232 -23.02 42.94 17.50
N TYR A 233 -21.75 42.64 17.77
CA TYR A 233 -20.99 43.33 18.82
C TYR A 233 -20.87 44.83 18.55
N GLN A 234 -20.65 45.21 17.28
CA GLN A 234 -20.56 46.61 16.90
C GLN A 234 -21.90 47.35 17.09
N LYS A 235 -23.03 46.72 16.69
CA LYS A 235 -24.38 47.25 16.95
C LYS A 235 -24.70 47.36 18.44
N LEU A 236 -24.31 46.36 19.23
CA LEU A 236 -24.50 46.36 20.68
C LEU A 236 -23.72 47.51 21.31
N GLN A 237 -22.45 47.71 20.91
CA GLN A 237 -21.62 48.80 21.40
C GLN A 237 -22.22 50.17 21.08
N VAL A 238 -22.70 50.39 19.85
CA VAL A 238 -23.40 51.64 19.47
C VAL A 238 -24.65 51.85 20.33
N SER A 239 -25.42 50.79 20.59
CA SER A 239 -26.59 50.88 21.47
C SER A 239 -26.22 51.18 22.92
N GLU A 240 -25.12 50.61 23.43
CA GLU A 240 -24.62 50.84 24.78
C GLU A 240 -24.14 52.29 24.95
N ASP A 241 -23.41 52.82 23.97
CA ASP A 241 -22.97 54.22 23.97
C ASP A 241 -24.16 55.19 23.91
N ALA A 242 -25.16 54.90 23.07
CA ALA A 242 -26.40 55.67 23.04
C ALA A 242 -27.19 55.59 24.37
N MET A 243 -27.16 54.45 25.04
CA MET A 243 -27.75 54.29 26.38
C MET A 243 -26.99 55.07 27.45
N LYS A 244 -25.64 55.11 27.40
CA LYS A 244 -24.82 55.94 28.28
C LYS A 244 -25.17 57.42 28.11
N GLU A 245 -25.27 57.90 26.87
CA GLU A 245 -25.66 59.30 26.59
C GLU A 245 -27.06 59.61 27.13
N LYS A 246 -28.04 58.71 26.93
CA LYS A 246 -29.38 58.87 27.51
C LYS A 246 -29.35 58.91 29.03
N ASN A 247 -28.58 58.04 29.68
CA ASN A 247 -28.43 58.03 31.13
C ASN A 247 -27.79 59.34 31.64
N GLU A 248 -26.81 59.91 30.94
CA GLU A 248 -26.26 61.22 31.27
C GLU A 248 -27.28 62.35 31.12
N ILE A 249 -28.15 62.30 30.10
CA ILE A 249 -29.26 63.24 29.95
C ILE A 249 -30.25 63.08 31.11
N ILE A 250 -30.62 61.84 31.48
CA ILE A 250 -31.50 61.57 32.61
C ILE A 250 -30.89 62.13 33.89
N SER A 251 -29.62 61.84 34.17
CA SER A 251 -28.93 62.37 35.35
C SER A 251 -28.95 63.91 35.40
N ARG A 252 -28.71 64.59 34.26
CA ARG A 252 -28.85 66.06 34.18
C ARG A 252 -30.27 66.55 34.41
N LEU A 253 -31.29 65.81 33.94
CA LEU A 253 -32.69 66.14 34.18
C LEU A 253 -33.10 65.90 35.63
N GLU A 254 -32.59 64.84 36.27
CA GLU A 254 -32.76 64.56 37.70
C GLU A 254 -32.14 65.68 38.53
N ASP A 255 -30.92 66.12 38.21
CA ASP A 255 -30.29 67.27 38.87
C ASP A 255 -31.12 68.54 38.74
N LYS A 256 -31.62 68.84 37.53
CA LYS A 256 -32.55 69.97 37.32
C LYS A 256 -33.84 69.80 38.10
N THR A 257 -34.40 68.60 38.15
CA THR A 257 -35.63 68.30 38.90
C THR A 257 -35.40 68.48 40.40
N ASN A 258 -34.25 68.02 40.93
CA ASN A 258 -33.84 68.23 42.31
C ASN A 258 -33.63 69.72 42.62
N GLN A 259 -33.02 70.47 41.71
CA GLN A 259 -32.85 71.92 41.83
C GLN A 259 -34.21 72.64 41.86
N ILE A 260 -35.13 72.27 40.96
CA ILE A 260 -36.51 72.79 40.93
C ILE A 260 -37.25 72.42 42.23
N ASN A 261 -37.14 71.19 42.70
CA ASN A 261 -37.74 70.77 43.97
C ASN A 261 -37.18 71.57 45.15
N ALA A 262 -35.88 71.87 45.15
CA ALA A 262 -35.26 72.70 46.18
C ALA A 262 -35.75 74.16 46.13
N THR A 263 -35.87 74.75 44.93
CA THR A 263 -36.43 76.11 44.79
C THR A 263 -37.91 76.15 45.13
N MET A 264 -38.68 75.12 44.76
CA MET A 264 -40.08 74.96 45.11
C MET A 264 -40.25 74.91 46.63
N LYS A 265 -39.50 74.06 47.35
CA LYS A 265 -39.50 74.02 48.82
C LYS A 265 -39.16 75.37 49.44
N ARG A 266 -38.18 76.10 48.88
CA ARG A 266 -37.81 77.44 49.37
C ARG A 266 -38.93 78.45 49.13
N LEU A 267 -39.64 78.37 48.01
CA LEU A 267 -40.79 79.21 47.71
C LEU A 267 -41.97 78.87 48.62
N GLU A 268 -42.26 77.59 48.86
CA GLU A 268 -43.27 77.12 49.82
C GLU A 268 -42.97 77.63 51.24
N GLN A 269 -41.73 77.53 51.70
CA GLN A 269 -41.32 78.09 52.98
C GLN A 269 -41.50 79.60 53.05
N ARG A 270 -41.15 80.33 51.99
CA ARG A 270 -41.38 81.80 51.92
C ARG A 270 -42.87 82.13 51.92
N LEU A 271 -43.69 81.35 51.23
CA LEU A 271 -45.14 81.52 51.22
C LEU A 271 -45.70 81.30 52.61
N GLN A 272 -45.37 80.19 53.29
CA GLN A 272 -45.79 79.94 54.67
C GLN A 272 -45.33 81.04 55.64
N GLN A 273 -44.10 81.55 55.49
CA GLN A 273 -43.62 82.68 56.29
C GLN A 273 -44.41 83.97 56.02
N ALA A 274 -44.74 84.25 54.76
CA ALA A 274 -45.56 85.39 54.38
C ALA A 274 -47.00 85.26 54.88
N GLU A 275 -47.62 84.09 54.76
CA GLU A 275 -48.94 83.77 55.31
C GLU A 275 -48.96 83.94 56.83
N LYS A 276 -47.92 83.46 57.53
CA LYS A 276 -47.79 83.63 58.98
C LYS A 276 -47.64 85.11 59.37
N ALA A 277 -46.79 85.85 58.66
CA ALA A 277 -46.62 87.29 58.88
C ALA A 277 -47.92 88.07 58.59
N GLN A 278 -48.69 87.64 57.59
CA GLN A 278 -50.01 88.19 57.31
C GLN A 278 -50.99 87.90 58.46
N MET A 279 -51.07 86.66 58.95
CA MET A 279 -51.92 86.33 60.11
C MET A 279 -51.52 87.12 61.36
N GLU A 280 -50.22 87.29 61.61
CA GLU A 280 -49.72 88.10 62.74
C GLU A 280 -50.09 89.58 62.57
N ALA A 281 -49.98 90.14 61.35
CA ALA A 281 -50.40 91.50 61.06
C ALA A 281 -51.92 91.68 61.15
N GLU A 282 -52.71 90.72 60.69
CA GLU A 282 -54.17 90.71 60.82
C GLU A 282 -54.59 90.61 62.29
N ALA A 283 -53.90 89.80 63.10
CA ALA A 283 -54.15 89.71 64.54
C ALA A 283 -53.77 90.99 65.30
N GLU A 284 -52.69 91.67 64.90
CA GLU A 284 -52.34 93.00 65.41
C GLU A 284 -53.35 94.07 64.98
N ASP A 285 -53.83 94.06 63.73
CA ASP A 285 -54.89 94.96 63.25
C ASP A 285 -56.22 94.70 63.99
N GLU A 286 -56.55 93.45 64.26
CA GLU A 286 -57.74 93.06 65.03
C GLU A 286 -57.62 93.50 66.51
N LYS A 287 -56.45 93.35 67.14
CA LYS A 287 -56.18 93.91 68.47
C LYS A 287 -56.29 95.43 68.50
N LEU A 288 -55.70 96.12 67.52
CA LEU A 288 -55.79 97.58 67.40
C LEU A 288 -57.24 98.02 67.24
N LYS A 289 -58.03 97.34 66.39
CA LYS A 289 -59.48 97.58 66.30
C LYS A 289 -60.17 97.37 67.63
N GLN A 290 -59.85 96.30 68.36
CA GLN A 290 -60.40 96.03 69.68
C GLN A 290 -60.03 97.15 70.69
N GLU A 291 -58.80 97.65 70.67
CA GLU A 291 -58.36 98.78 71.49
C GLU A 291 -59.09 100.08 71.12
N TYR A 292 -59.28 100.36 69.82
CA TYR A 292 -60.06 101.51 69.37
C TYR A 292 -61.54 101.41 69.80
N VAL A 293 -62.15 100.22 69.70
CA VAL A 293 -63.51 99.97 70.19
C VAL A 293 -63.60 100.19 71.70
N ASN A 294 -62.69 99.61 72.48
CA ASN A 294 -62.65 99.78 73.93
C ASN A 294 -62.44 101.25 74.33
N LYS A 295 -61.59 101.98 73.60
CA LYS A 295 -61.35 103.41 73.83
C LYS A 295 -62.57 104.25 73.46
N SER A 296 -63.28 103.89 72.38
CA SER A 296 -64.56 104.49 72.00
C SER A 296 -65.62 104.25 73.06
N GLU A 297 -65.76 103.04 73.61
CA GLU A 297 -66.70 102.74 74.70
C GLU A 297 -66.37 103.51 75.98
N SER A 298 -65.09 103.65 76.32
CA SER A 298 -64.67 104.47 77.48
C SER A 298 -65.02 105.94 77.30
N LEU A 299 -64.81 106.50 76.10
CA LEU A 299 -65.15 107.89 75.79
C LEU A 299 -66.68 108.09 75.74
N GLN A 300 -67.44 107.13 75.22
CA GLN A 300 -68.90 107.14 75.23
C GLN A 300 -69.45 107.17 76.66
N ASN A 301 -68.85 106.40 77.57
CA ASN A 301 -69.23 106.37 78.99
C ASN A 301 -68.91 107.69 79.70
N GLU A 302 -67.73 108.30 79.46
CA GLU A 302 -67.42 109.64 79.96
C GLU A 302 -68.39 110.70 79.41
N PHE A 303 -68.75 110.62 78.13
CA PHE A 303 -69.70 111.53 77.50
C PHE A 303 -71.10 111.42 78.12
N SER A 304 -71.61 110.20 78.32
CA SER A 304 -72.88 109.95 79.03
C SER A 304 -72.86 110.44 80.48
N GLN A 305 -71.71 110.35 81.17
CA GLN A 305 -71.55 110.92 82.51
C GLN A 305 -71.61 112.45 82.49
N LYS A 306 -70.96 113.08 81.51
CA LYS A 306 -70.97 114.54 81.32
C LYS A 306 -72.33 115.08 80.89
N GLU A 307 -73.07 114.37 80.03
CA GLU A 307 -74.45 114.71 79.68
C GLU A 307 -75.37 114.68 80.90
N LYS A 308 -75.25 113.66 81.77
CA LYS A 308 -76.02 113.62 83.01
C LYS A 308 -75.71 114.80 83.94
N GLN A 309 -74.44 115.21 84.03
CA GLN A 309 -74.03 116.40 84.79
C GLN A 309 -74.61 117.69 84.19
N LEU A 310 -74.64 117.80 82.86
CA LEU A 310 -75.21 118.95 82.14
C LEU A 310 -76.72 119.08 82.37
N LEU A 311 -77.46 117.98 82.23
CA LEU A 311 -78.91 117.95 82.48
C LEU A 311 -79.26 118.39 83.91
N GLN A 312 -78.45 117.97 84.88
CA GLN A 312 -78.63 118.33 86.29
C GLN A 312 -78.39 119.83 86.54
N LEU A 313 -77.36 120.40 85.92
CA LEU A 313 -77.06 121.84 85.97
C LEU A 313 -78.10 122.68 85.21
N GLU A 314 -78.67 122.19 84.11
CA GLU A 314 -79.77 122.85 83.41
C GLU A 314 -81.05 122.89 84.25
N THR A 315 -81.36 121.82 84.99
CA THR A 315 -82.51 121.83 85.92
C THR A 315 -82.31 122.82 87.07
N ASP A 316 -81.10 122.92 87.62
CA ASP A 316 -80.79 123.87 88.70
C ASP A 316 -80.86 125.33 88.21
N LEU A 317 -80.38 125.60 86.99
CA LEU A 317 -80.47 126.92 86.36
C LEU A 317 -81.92 127.34 86.08
N LYS A 318 -82.80 126.38 85.75
CA LYS A 318 -84.22 126.66 85.51
C LYS A 318 -84.96 127.03 86.79
N ILE A 319 -84.65 126.35 87.90
CA ILE A 319 -85.18 126.67 89.23
C ILE A 319 -84.71 128.06 89.68
N GLU A 320 -83.44 128.41 89.46
CA GLU A 320 -82.90 129.74 89.81
C GLU A 320 -83.56 130.87 89.02
N LYS A 321 -83.81 130.66 87.72
CA LYS A 321 -84.53 131.62 86.86
C LYS A 321 -85.98 131.86 87.32
N GLU A 322 -86.70 130.81 87.70
CA GLU A 322 -88.07 130.93 88.20
C GLU A 322 -88.12 131.65 89.57
N TRP A 323 -87.16 131.37 90.45
CA TRP A 323 -87.00 132.11 91.73
C TRP A 323 -86.70 133.59 91.52
N ARG A 324 -85.82 133.93 90.57
CA ARG A 324 -85.45 135.32 90.27
C ARG A 324 -86.62 136.13 89.71
N GLN A 325 -87.41 135.53 88.82
CA GLN A 325 -88.60 136.16 88.24
C GLN A 325 -89.66 136.47 89.31
N THR A 326 -89.86 135.54 90.25
CA THR A 326 -90.83 135.72 91.35
C THR A 326 -90.40 136.85 92.31
N LEU A 327 -89.08 136.97 92.56
CA LEU A 327 -88.54 138.05 93.39
C LEU A 327 -88.63 139.44 92.74
N GLU A 328 -88.48 139.53 91.41
CA GLU A 328 -88.61 140.80 90.68
C GLU A 328 -90.06 141.30 90.63
N ASP A 329 -91.04 140.39 90.51
CA ASP A 329 -92.47 140.74 90.54
C ASP A 329 -92.92 141.28 91.90
N ASP A 330 -92.39 140.74 93.01
CA ASP A 330 -92.68 141.23 94.36
C ASP A 330 -92.01 142.59 94.64
N LEU A 331 -90.79 142.81 94.14
CA LEU A 331 -90.09 144.10 94.25
C LEU A 331 -90.81 145.22 93.48
N GLN A 332 -91.45 144.90 92.35
CA GLN A 332 -92.21 145.85 91.56
C GLN A 332 -93.52 146.26 92.26
N LYS A 333 -94.22 145.31 92.90
CA LYS A 333 -95.41 145.60 93.71
C LYS A 333 -95.12 146.50 94.91
N GLU A 334 -93.99 146.28 95.60
CA GLU A 334 -93.51 147.13 96.70
C GLU A 334 -93.17 148.56 96.23
N LYS A 335 -92.63 148.73 95.03
CA LYS A 335 -92.35 150.07 94.49
C LYS A 335 -93.61 150.87 94.14
N GLU A 336 -94.66 150.20 93.67
CA GLU A 336 -95.93 150.84 93.32
C GLU A 336 -96.70 151.29 94.57
N THR A 337 -96.71 150.50 95.65
CA THR A 337 -97.31 150.89 96.93
C THR A 337 -96.58 152.06 97.60
N VAL A 338 -95.25 152.09 97.56
CA VAL A 338 -94.44 153.22 98.05
C VAL A 338 -94.69 154.50 97.25
N SER A 339 -94.89 154.39 95.93
CA SER A 339 -95.22 155.55 95.09
C SER A 339 -96.59 156.15 95.44
N HIS A 340 -97.56 155.30 95.80
CA HIS A 340 -98.92 155.70 96.13
C HIS A 340 -99.02 156.38 97.51
N LEU A 341 -98.24 155.91 98.49
CA LEU A 341 -98.17 156.55 99.82
C LEU A 341 -97.41 157.90 99.77
N ARG A 342 -96.47 158.06 98.83
CA ARG A 342 -95.74 159.32 98.62
C ARG A 342 -96.64 160.43 98.07
N THR A 343 -97.58 160.10 97.18
CA THR A 343 -98.52 161.10 96.63
C THR A 343 -99.54 161.55 97.67
N GLU A 344 -100.07 160.64 98.50
CA GLU A 344 -100.95 161.01 99.63
C GLU A 344 -100.25 161.90 100.66
N THR A 345 -98.97 161.63 100.95
CA THR A 345 -98.17 162.45 101.88
C THR A 345 -97.98 163.88 101.34
N GLN A 346 -97.87 164.05 100.02
CA GLN A 346 -97.66 165.34 99.38
C GLN A 346 -98.94 166.20 99.36
N GLU A 347 -100.12 165.58 99.27
CA GLU A 347 -101.41 166.27 99.36
C GLU A 347 -101.67 166.82 100.78
N ILE A 348 -101.31 166.07 101.82
CA ILE A 348 -101.39 166.51 103.22
C ILE A 348 -100.46 167.72 103.49
N VAL A 349 -99.28 167.75 102.86
CA VAL A 349 -98.34 168.89 102.98
C VAL A 349 -98.88 170.16 102.33
N ASN A 350 -99.62 170.06 101.22
CA ASN A 350 -100.22 171.21 100.55
C ASN A 350 -101.42 171.79 101.33
N LEU A 351 -102.26 170.94 101.94
CA LEU A 351 -103.32 171.34 102.86
C LEU A 351 -102.78 172.08 104.10
N LYS A 352 -101.60 171.67 104.60
CA LYS A 352 -100.93 172.34 105.72
C LYS A 352 -100.42 173.74 105.36
N LYS A 353 -100.01 173.96 104.11
CA LYS A 353 -99.57 175.28 103.61
C LYS A 353 -100.72 176.27 103.44
N GLU A 354 -101.91 175.81 103.06
CA GLU A 354 -103.10 176.69 103.00
C GLU A 354 -103.60 177.09 104.38
N PHE A 355 -103.51 176.20 105.38
CA PHE A 355 -103.85 176.50 106.77
C PHE A 355 -102.94 177.62 107.36
N LEU A 356 -101.64 177.58 107.06
CA LEU A 356 -100.68 178.61 107.49
C LEU A 356 -100.98 179.99 106.88
N LYS A 357 -101.37 180.05 105.59
CA LYS A 357 -101.76 181.32 104.94
C LYS A 357 -103.02 181.93 105.56
N LEU A 358 -103.97 181.10 105.99
CA LEU A 358 -105.18 181.54 106.68
C LEU A 358 -104.89 182.03 108.11
N GLN A 359 -103.93 181.41 108.79
CA GLN A 359 -103.48 181.83 110.13
C GLN A 359 -102.77 183.18 110.12
N GLU A 360 -101.99 183.47 109.07
CA GLU A 360 -101.25 184.72 108.92
C GLU A 360 -102.17 185.91 108.56
N LYS A 361 -103.22 185.66 107.76
CA LYS A 361 -104.28 186.64 107.47
C LYS A 361 -105.12 186.99 108.71
N ASN A 362 -105.29 186.04 109.63
CA ASN A 362 -106.00 186.27 110.90
C ASN A 362 -105.15 187.12 111.88
N LYS A 363 -103.82 186.96 111.85
CA LYS A 363 -102.88 187.84 112.57
C LYS A 363 -102.90 189.28 112.03
N GLN A 364 -102.99 189.44 110.71
CA GLN A 364 -103.14 190.76 110.07
C GLN A 364 -104.44 191.48 110.47
N LEU A 365 -105.51 190.75 110.78
CA LEU A 365 -106.78 191.35 111.21
C LEU A 365 -106.82 191.70 112.72
N LYS A 366 -106.05 190.99 113.56
CA LYS A 366 -105.93 191.31 115.00
C LYS A 366 -105.10 192.56 115.28
N SER A 367 -103.98 192.76 114.56
CA SER A 367 -103.16 193.96 114.73
C SER A 367 -103.87 195.24 114.27
N VAL A 368 -104.74 195.15 113.25
CA VAL A 368 -105.53 196.30 112.79
C VAL A 368 -106.65 196.66 113.79
N CYS A 369 -107.13 195.72 114.61
CA CYS A 369 -108.09 196.00 115.68
C CYS A 369 -107.42 196.61 116.92
N GLU A 370 -106.22 196.16 117.30
CA GLU A 370 -105.50 196.66 118.47
C GLU A 370 -105.00 198.11 118.29
N ASP A 371 -104.59 198.52 117.08
CA ASP A 371 -104.13 199.90 116.85
C ASP A 371 -105.28 200.89 116.61
N GLN A 372 -106.46 200.42 116.17
CA GLN A 372 -107.69 201.22 116.17
C GLN A 372 -108.24 201.44 117.60
N GLU A 373 -107.89 200.58 118.57
CA GLU A 373 -108.15 200.78 120.00
C GLU A 373 -107.15 201.77 120.64
N ALA A 374 -105.88 201.81 120.22
CA ALA A 374 -104.91 202.82 120.67
C ALA A 374 -105.25 204.24 120.15
N ALA A 375 -105.85 204.34 118.95
CA ALA A 375 -106.38 205.59 118.40
C ALA A 375 -107.58 206.15 119.21
N LEU A 376 -108.20 205.35 120.09
CA LEU A 376 -109.33 205.76 120.94
C LEU A 376 -108.94 206.04 122.40
N GLN A 377 -107.72 205.70 122.85
CA GLN A 377 -107.33 205.80 124.27
C GLN A 377 -106.41 206.98 124.64
N GLU A 378 -105.83 207.72 123.70
CA GLU A 378 -105.14 209.02 123.99
C GLU A 378 -105.80 210.25 123.34
N LEU A 379 -106.88 210.06 122.56
CA LEU A 379 -107.90 211.10 122.41
C LEU A 379 -108.73 211.29 123.70
N ALA A 380 -108.54 210.43 124.71
CA ALA A 380 -109.11 210.52 126.06
C ALA A 380 -108.24 211.31 127.08
N SER A 381 -107.08 211.86 126.66
CA SER A 381 -106.25 212.73 127.52
C SER A 381 -105.88 214.07 126.86
N LYS A 382 -106.83 214.72 126.19
CA LYS A 382 -107.05 216.15 126.46
C LYS A 382 -107.82 216.23 127.80
N LEU A 383 -107.51 217.20 128.68
CA LEU A 383 -108.30 217.61 129.87
C LEU A 383 -107.96 217.06 131.28
N SER A 384 -106.68 217.02 131.68
CA SER A 384 -106.33 217.00 133.13
C SER A 384 -105.23 217.98 133.57
N GLU A 385 -104.67 218.83 132.71
CA GLU A 385 -104.03 220.11 133.09
C GLU A 385 -103.70 220.97 131.87
#